data_AF-A0A954IS88-F1
#
_entry.id   AF-A0A954IS88-F1
#
_cell.length_a   1.000
_cell.length_b   1.000
_cell.length_c   1.000
_cell.angle_alpha   90.00
_cell.angle_beta   90.00
_cell.angle_gamma   90.00
#
_symmetry.space_group_name_H-M   'P 1'
#
loop_
_entity.id
_entity.type
_entity.pdbx_description
1 polymer ?
#
loop_
_entity_poly.entity_id
_entity_poly.type
_entity_poly.pdbx_seq_one_letter_code
_entity_poly.pdbx_strand_id
1 'polypeptide(L)'
;MDQGQRTYLQGGSPVEKFLTGPNLMALGLMVWAGWMLMHAAQKSKRSRNRDVLKEMRQDVHKNQRSAESQIQQLEVRLLEFDRDVSARVDTTLTLLDQLIAEADREIIRLETLLEERRGVRLSALAPEQRRMVVHLAGAGYSIEEIAKLVDRTIEEVRHVLDGDHPDEQAA
;
A
#
# COMPACT_ATOMS: atom_id res chain seq x y z
N MET A 1 42.58 100.35 65.88
CA MET A 1 42.97 100.16 64.47
C MET A 1 42.04 99.07 63.95
N ASP A 2 40.88 99.38 63.35
CA ASP A 2 40.70 100.13 62.07
C ASP A 2 41.51 99.39 60.98
N GLN A 3 41.00 98.83 59.88
CA GLN A 3 39.83 98.97 59.00
C GLN A 3 39.65 97.56 58.35
N GLY A 4 38.59 97.11 57.68
CA GLY A 4 37.50 97.73 56.96
C GLY A 4 37.17 96.84 55.75
N GLN A 5 35.92 96.95 55.26
CA GLN A 5 35.41 96.53 53.94
C GLN A 5 35.11 95.02 53.75
N ARG A 6 33.85 94.58 53.81
CA ARG A 6 32.75 94.70 52.80
C ARG A 6 33.16 94.32 51.38
N THR A 7 32.79 93.11 50.95
CA THR A 7 32.37 92.84 49.57
C THR A 7 31.24 91.79 49.49
N TYR A 8 30.06 92.30 49.16
CA TYR A 8 28.98 91.80 48.29
C TYR A 8 28.76 90.29 48.03
N LEU A 9 27.58 89.84 48.47
CA LEU A 9 26.53 89.14 47.73
C LEU A 9 26.94 88.10 46.66
N GLN A 10 26.76 86.82 46.98
CA GLN A 10 26.42 85.80 45.98
C GLN A 10 25.33 84.87 46.52
N GLY A 11 24.08 85.31 46.38
CA GLY A 11 22.90 84.47 46.59
C GLY A 11 22.70 83.54 45.39
N GLY A 12 23.34 82.37 45.43
CA GLY A 12 23.00 81.25 44.57
C GLY A 12 21.89 80.43 45.22
N SER A 13 20.68 80.48 44.68
CA SER A 13 19.55 79.71 45.19
C SER A 13 19.83 78.18 45.12
N PRO A 14 19.51 77.39 46.16
CA PRO A 14 19.83 75.96 46.20
C PRO A 14 19.00 75.08 45.25
N VAL A 15 18.15 75.66 44.41
CA VAL A 15 17.21 74.89 43.57
C VAL A 15 17.79 74.50 42.21
N GLU A 16 18.84 75.16 41.74
CA GLU A 16 19.40 74.89 40.39
C GLU A 16 20.34 73.67 40.34
N LYS A 17 20.85 73.18 41.48
CA LYS A 17 21.70 71.97 41.51
C LYS A 17 20.89 70.67 41.36
N PHE A 18 19.57 70.71 41.52
CA PHE A 18 18.69 69.56 41.30
C PHE A 18 18.35 69.28 39.84
N LEU A 19 18.62 70.22 38.92
CA LEU A 19 18.39 70.08 37.47
C LEU A 19 19.69 69.98 36.67
N THR A 20 20.78 69.49 37.26
CA THR A 20 21.95 69.08 36.47
C THR A 20 21.66 67.73 35.78
N GLY A 21 22.00 67.64 34.48
CA GLY A 21 21.71 66.50 33.61
C GLY A 21 21.96 65.08 34.16
N PRO A 22 22.96 64.82 35.04
CA PRO A 22 23.16 63.48 35.60
C PRO A 22 22.03 63.01 36.52
N ASN A 23 21.45 63.92 37.32
CA ASN A 23 20.41 63.56 38.30
C ASN A 23 19.05 63.31 37.63
N LEU A 24 18.79 64.00 36.50
CA LEU A 24 17.59 63.81 35.70
C LEU A 24 17.60 62.46 34.96
N MET A 25 18.79 62.03 34.50
CA MET A 25 18.99 60.67 33.96
C MET A 25 18.81 59.59 35.03
N ALA A 26 19.32 59.80 36.24
CA ALA A 26 19.18 58.85 37.34
C ALA A 26 17.71 58.67 37.76
N LEU A 27 16.93 59.75 37.85
CA LEU A 27 15.49 59.67 38.12
C LEU A 27 14.71 58.98 36.99
N GLY A 28 15.06 59.25 35.73
CA GLY A 28 14.46 58.57 34.59
C GLY A 28 14.71 57.05 34.61
N LEU A 29 15.94 56.63 34.91
CA LEU A 29 16.29 55.22 35.07
C LEU A 29 15.56 54.55 36.24
N MET A 30 15.39 55.27 37.36
CA MET A 30 14.70 54.74 38.53
C MET A 30 13.20 54.51 38.27
N VAL A 31 12.55 55.45 37.58
CA VAL A 31 11.14 55.31 37.17
C VAL A 31 10.98 54.17 36.15
N TRP A 32 11.89 54.07 35.18
CA TRP A 32 11.86 52.99 34.19
C TRP A 32 12.09 51.62 34.82
N ALA A 33 13.07 51.49 35.73
CA ALA A 33 13.33 50.26 36.47
C ALA A 33 12.15 49.86 37.36
N GLY A 34 11.53 50.82 38.04
CA GLY A 34 10.32 50.60 38.83
C GLY A 34 9.15 50.12 37.97
N TRP A 35 8.93 50.73 36.81
CA TRP A 35 7.89 50.32 35.87
C TRP A 35 8.14 48.92 35.30
N MET A 36 9.39 48.58 34.97
CA MET A 36 9.79 47.24 34.51
C MET A 36 9.54 46.17 35.57
N LEU A 37 9.91 46.44 36.83
CA LEU A 37 9.68 45.53 37.95
C LEU A 37 8.19 45.35 38.26
N MET A 38 7.40 46.41 38.19
CA MET A 38 5.95 46.35 38.41
C MET A 38 5.24 45.56 37.29
N HIS A 39 5.68 45.73 36.05
CA HIS A 39 5.14 45.00 34.90
C HIS A 39 5.53 43.51 34.93
N ALA A 40 6.75 43.18 35.36
CA ALA A 40 7.21 41.81 35.56
C ALA A 40 6.46 41.11 36.73
N ALA A 41 6.24 41.83 37.84
CA ALA A 41 5.52 41.32 39.00
C ALA A 41 4.03 41.05 38.69
N GLN A 42 3.39 41.86 37.83
CA GLN A 42 2.02 41.57 37.37
C GLN A 42 1.95 40.29 36.51
N LYS A 43 2.96 40.02 35.67
CA LYS A 43 3.02 38.76 34.91
C LYS A 43 3.23 37.54 35.82
N SER A 44 4.04 37.64 36.87
CA SER A 44 4.27 36.52 37.80
C SER A 44 3.09 36.26 38.74
N LYS A 45 2.31 37.29 39.11
CA LYS A 45 1.05 37.07 39.87
C LYS A 45 -0.01 36.32 39.07
N ARG A 46 0.01 36.43 37.73
CA ARG A 46 -0.91 35.70 36.84
C ARG A 46 -0.58 34.21 36.71
N SER A 47 0.66 33.78 36.97
CA SER A 47 1.04 32.36 36.97
C SER A 47 0.79 31.68 38.32
N ARG A 48 0.75 32.43 39.43
CA ARG A 48 0.57 31.88 40.78
C ARG A 48 -0.87 31.52 41.14
N ASN A 49 -1.84 31.92 40.31
CA ASN A 49 -3.27 31.59 40.44
C ASN A 49 -3.79 30.80 39.23
N ARG A 50 -2.90 30.15 38.45
CA ARG A 50 -3.32 29.16 37.46
C ARG A 50 -3.79 27.93 38.22
N ASP A 51 -5.09 27.68 38.13
CA ASP A 51 -5.72 26.47 38.63
C ASP A 51 -5.18 25.27 37.81
N VAL A 52 -4.16 24.61 38.35
CA VAL A 52 -3.45 23.48 37.74
C VAL A 52 -4.45 22.38 37.35
N LEU A 53 -5.52 22.19 38.12
CA LEU A 53 -6.55 21.20 37.83
C LEU A 53 -7.36 21.56 36.58
N LYS A 54 -7.62 22.86 36.35
CA LYS A 54 -8.32 23.33 35.15
C LYS A 54 -7.46 23.22 33.90
N GLU A 55 -6.16 23.51 34.01
CA GLU A 55 -5.18 23.35 32.92
C GLU A 55 -5.01 21.86 32.56
N MET A 56 -4.86 20.98 33.56
CA MET A 56 -4.81 19.53 33.37
C MET A 56 -6.10 18.99 32.72
N ARG A 57 -7.29 19.41 33.14
CA ARG A 57 -8.55 18.99 32.49
C ARG A 57 -8.61 19.45 31.03
N GLN A 58 -8.17 20.67 30.76
CA GLN A 58 -8.15 21.19 29.39
C GLN A 58 -7.17 20.41 28.51
N ASP A 59 -6.02 20.03 29.04
CA ASP A 59 -5.03 19.24 28.31
C ASP A 59 -5.48 17.79 28.12
N VAL A 60 -6.17 17.19 29.10
CA VAL A 60 -6.83 15.89 28.93
C VAL A 60 -7.87 15.95 27.80
N HIS A 61 -8.72 16.97 27.75
CA HIS A 61 -9.69 17.12 26.66
C HIS A 61 -9.04 17.35 25.29
N LYS A 62 -7.93 18.11 25.22
CA LYS A 62 -7.18 18.27 23.98
C LYS A 62 -6.56 16.96 23.53
N ASN A 63 -5.96 16.21 24.46
CA ASN A 63 -5.35 14.91 24.18
C ASN A 63 -6.41 13.90 23.73
N GLN A 64 -7.57 13.89 24.39
CA GLN A 64 -8.69 13.04 24.01
C GLN A 64 -9.19 13.36 22.60
N ARG A 65 -9.42 14.65 22.28
CA ARG A 65 -9.80 15.06 20.92
C ARG A 65 -8.73 14.73 19.88
N SER A 66 -7.46 14.86 20.24
CA SER A 66 -6.35 14.47 19.37
C SER A 66 -6.36 12.96 19.10
N ALA A 67 -6.52 12.14 20.14
CA ALA A 67 -6.65 10.70 20.01
C ALA A 67 -7.86 10.30 19.17
N GLU A 68 -9.03 10.89 19.41
CA GLU A 68 -10.25 10.68 18.60
C GLU A 68 -10.02 11.06 17.13
N SER A 69 -9.36 12.19 16.85
CA SER A 69 -9.03 12.59 15.48
C SER A 69 -8.06 11.63 14.80
N GLN A 70 -7.09 11.08 15.54
CA GLN A 70 -6.15 10.08 15.00
C GLN A 70 -6.87 8.77 14.69
N ILE A 71 -7.80 8.35 15.54
CA ILE A 71 -8.63 7.16 15.30
C ILE A 71 -9.47 7.35 14.03
N GLN A 72 -10.14 8.49 13.87
CA GLN A 72 -10.91 8.81 12.67
C GLN A 72 -10.03 8.80 11.40
N GLN A 73 -8.81 9.33 11.48
CA GLN A 73 -7.87 9.28 10.36
C GLN A 73 -7.44 7.85 10.02
N LEU A 74 -7.21 7.01 11.03
CA LEU A 74 -6.89 5.60 10.82
C LEU A 74 -8.06 4.83 10.22
N GLU A 75 -9.29 5.11 10.66
CA GLU A 75 -10.51 4.51 10.10
C GLU A 75 -10.66 4.85 8.61
N VAL A 76 -10.50 6.12 8.24
CA VAL A 76 -10.55 6.55 6.83
C VAL A 76 -9.46 5.85 6.02
N ARG A 77 -8.22 5.79 6.53
CA ARG A 77 -7.12 5.09 5.83
C ARG A 77 -7.38 3.60 5.67
N LEU A 78 -7.98 2.96 6.67
CA LEU A 78 -8.34 1.54 6.58
C LEU A 78 -9.41 1.32 5.51
N LEU A 79 -10.43 2.19 5.45
CA LEU A 79 -11.46 2.12 4.42
C LEU A 79 -10.92 2.39 3.01
N GLU A 80 -9.98 3.33 2.86
CA GLU A 80 -9.29 3.57 1.60
C GLU A 80 -8.43 2.36 1.19
N PHE A 81 -7.69 1.78 2.14
CA PHE A 81 -6.89 0.60 1.89
C PHE A 81 -7.73 -0.61 1.50
N ASP A 82 -8.86 -0.83 2.17
CA ASP A 82 -9.81 -1.91 1.85
C ASP A 82 -10.34 -1.77 0.42
N ARG A 83 -10.71 -0.55 0.01
CA ARG A 83 -11.14 -0.26 -1.36
C ARG A 83 -10.03 -0.50 -2.39
N ASP A 84 -8.82 -0.04 -2.11
CA ASP A 84 -7.67 -0.22 -3.00
C ASP A 84 -7.30 -1.71 -3.16
N VAL A 85 -7.33 -2.46 -2.06
CA VAL A 85 -7.08 -3.91 -2.08
C VAL A 85 -8.19 -4.61 -2.86
N SER A 86 -9.45 -4.30 -2.61
CA SER A 86 -10.59 -4.88 -3.33
C SER A 86 -10.48 -4.64 -4.84
N ALA A 87 -10.21 -3.40 -5.25
CA ALA A 87 -10.04 -3.07 -6.65
C ALA A 87 -8.88 -3.82 -7.32
N ARG A 88 -7.75 -4.00 -6.61
CA ARG A 88 -6.62 -4.79 -7.10
C ARG A 88 -6.98 -6.27 -7.20
N VAL A 89 -7.63 -6.83 -6.18
CA VAL A 89 -8.08 -8.22 -6.18
C VAL A 89 -9.03 -8.48 -7.34
N ASP A 90 -10.03 -7.63 -7.55
CA ASP A 90 -10.97 -7.74 -8.68
C ASP A 90 -10.26 -7.69 -10.04
N THR A 91 -9.28 -6.80 -10.19
CA THR A 91 -8.47 -6.72 -11.40
C THR A 91 -7.67 -8.00 -11.62
N THR A 92 -7.05 -8.54 -10.56
CA THR A 92 -6.28 -9.79 -10.66
C THR A 92 -7.16 -10.99 -10.96
N LEU A 93 -8.36 -11.08 -10.35
CA LEU A 93 -9.33 -12.14 -10.64
C LEU A 93 -9.76 -12.09 -12.10
N THR A 94 -10.09 -10.90 -12.61
CA THR A 94 -10.46 -10.71 -14.01
C THR A 94 -9.34 -11.17 -14.96
N LEU A 95 -8.08 -10.87 -14.62
CA LEU A 95 -6.93 -11.31 -15.42
C LEU A 95 -6.75 -12.83 -15.36
N LEU A 96 -6.92 -13.44 -14.18
CA LEU A 96 -6.83 -14.90 -14.03
C LEU A 96 -7.94 -15.60 -14.82
N ASP A 97 -9.17 -15.09 -14.79
CA ASP A 97 -10.29 -15.64 -15.57
C ASP A 97 -10.00 -15.58 -17.08
N GLN A 98 -9.38 -14.49 -17.56
CA GLN A 98 -8.97 -14.36 -18.95
C GLN A 98 -7.89 -15.37 -19.33
N LEU A 99 -6.88 -15.56 -18.47
CA LEU A 99 -5.80 -16.53 -18.70
C LEU A 99 -6.31 -17.97 -18.68
N ILE A 100 -7.24 -18.31 -17.78
CA ILE A 100 -7.88 -19.62 -17.74
C ILE A 100 -8.65 -19.85 -19.05
N ALA A 101 -9.47 -18.90 -19.47
CA ALA A 101 -10.22 -19.01 -20.72
C ALA A 101 -9.33 -19.06 -21.97
N GLU A 102 -8.13 -18.46 -21.94
CA GLU A 102 -7.12 -18.58 -22.99
C GLU A 102 -6.46 -19.96 -22.98
N ALA A 103 -6.07 -20.45 -21.80
CA ALA A 103 -5.50 -21.78 -21.64
C ALA A 103 -6.45 -22.88 -22.09
N ASP A 104 -7.73 -22.80 -21.73
CA ASP A 104 -8.76 -23.76 -22.15
C ASP A 104 -8.93 -23.78 -23.67
N ARG A 105 -8.91 -22.60 -24.32
CA ARG A 105 -8.97 -22.50 -25.78
C ARG A 105 -7.75 -23.16 -26.44
N GLU A 106 -6.56 -22.97 -25.88
CA GLU A 106 -5.35 -23.55 -26.42
C GLU A 106 -5.29 -25.07 -26.15
N ILE A 107 -5.80 -25.56 -25.01
CA ILE A 107 -5.97 -27.00 -24.75
C ILE A 107 -6.85 -27.62 -25.83
N ILE A 108 -8.05 -27.07 -26.06
CA ILE A 108 -8.98 -27.58 -27.07
C ILE A 108 -8.33 -27.57 -28.47
N ARG A 109 -7.60 -26.49 -28.79
CA ARG A 109 -6.88 -26.39 -30.06
C ARG A 109 -5.82 -27.49 -30.20
N LEU A 110 -5.01 -27.69 -29.18
CA LEU A 110 -3.96 -28.71 -29.18
C LEU A 110 -4.55 -30.12 -29.21
N GLU A 111 -5.63 -30.38 -28.49
CA GLU A 111 -6.38 -31.63 -28.55
C GLU A 111 -6.93 -31.89 -29.96
N THR A 112 -7.50 -30.87 -30.60
CA THR A 112 -7.98 -30.97 -31.98
C THR A 112 -6.83 -31.30 -32.95
N LEU A 113 -5.69 -30.61 -32.83
CA LEU A 113 -4.51 -30.89 -33.66
C LEU A 113 -3.92 -32.28 -33.42
N LEU A 114 -3.94 -32.75 -32.17
CA LEU A 114 -3.51 -34.11 -31.83
C LEU A 114 -4.46 -35.15 -32.42
N GLU A 115 -5.76 -34.91 -32.38
CA GLU A 115 -6.77 -35.81 -32.92
C GLU A 115 -6.73 -35.84 -34.45
N GLU A 116 -6.57 -34.70 -35.12
CA GLU A 116 -6.31 -34.63 -36.56
C GLU A 116 -5.06 -35.42 -36.92
N ARG A 117 -3.97 -35.26 -36.16
CA ARG A 117 -2.72 -35.99 -36.40
C ARG A 117 -2.87 -37.50 -36.14
N ARG A 118 -3.62 -37.89 -35.12
CA ARG A 118 -3.96 -39.31 -34.86
C ARG A 118 -4.81 -39.87 -35.99
N GLY A 119 -5.86 -39.19 -36.41
CA GLY A 119 -6.71 -39.58 -37.53
C GLY A 119 -5.93 -39.72 -38.84
N VAL A 120 -4.99 -38.80 -39.13
CA VAL A 120 -4.10 -38.90 -40.30
C VAL A 120 -3.14 -40.09 -40.19
N ARG A 121 -2.58 -40.38 -39.01
CA ARG A 121 -1.73 -41.58 -38.81
C ARG A 121 -2.51 -42.88 -38.95
N LEU A 122 -3.71 -42.95 -38.38
CA LEU A 122 -4.56 -44.14 -38.42
C LEU A 122 -5.13 -44.39 -39.82
N SER A 123 -5.42 -43.34 -40.59
CA SER A 123 -5.82 -43.44 -41.99
C SER A 123 -4.67 -43.72 -42.95
N ALA A 124 -3.41 -43.54 -42.52
CA ALA A 124 -2.21 -43.82 -43.31
C ALA A 124 -1.90 -45.32 -43.47
N LEU A 125 -2.60 -46.24 -42.79
CA LEU A 125 -2.53 -47.65 -43.17
C LEU A 125 -3.21 -47.85 -44.52
N ALA A 126 -2.43 -48.32 -45.49
CA ALA A 126 -2.92 -48.67 -46.81
C ALA A 126 -4.08 -49.69 -46.68
N PRO A 127 -5.10 -49.65 -47.55
CA PRO A 127 -6.23 -50.58 -47.50
C PRO A 127 -5.80 -52.07 -47.54
N GLU A 128 -4.66 -52.34 -48.17
CA GLU A 128 -4.06 -53.68 -48.22
C GLU A 128 -3.45 -54.10 -46.88
N GLN A 129 -2.79 -53.17 -46.17
CA GLN A 129 -2.23 -53.43 -44.85
C GLN A 129 -3.32 -53.69 -43.80
N ARG A 130 -4.46 -52.99 -43.87
CA ARG A 130 -5.61 -53.27 -42.99
C ARG A 130 -6.17 -54.67 -43.18
N ARG A 131 -6.40 -55.08 -44.44
CA ARG A 131 -6.84 -56.44 -44.76
C ARG A 131 -5.85 -57.50 -44.27
N MET A 132 -4.56 -57.22 -44.38
CA MET A 132 -3.50 -58.09 -43.86
C MET A 132 -3.54 -58.21 -42.33
N VAL A 133 -3.75 -57.11 -41.60
CA VAL A 133 -3.91 -57.11 -40.13
C VAL A 133 -5.09 -57.97 -39.70
N VAL A 134 -6.26 -57.80 -40.31
CA VAL A 134 -7.48 -58.58 -39.98
C VAL A 134 -7.26 -60.07 -40.29
N HIS A 135 -6.62 -60.38 -41.41
CA HIS A 135 -6.34 -61.78 -41.78
C HIS A 135 -5.38 -62.46 -40.79
N LEU A 136 -4.33 -61.76 -40.35
CA LEU A 136 -3.39 -62.30 -39.35
C LEU A 136 -4.05 -62.47 -37.98
N ALA A 137 -4.93 -61.55 -37.56
CA ALA A 137 -5.69 -61.70 -36.33
C ALA A 137 -6.63 -62.92 -36.38
N GLY A 138 -7.34 -63.11 -37.50
CA GLY A 138 -8.19 -64.30 -37.72
C GLY A 138 -7.42 -65.61 -37.77
N ALA A 139 -6.12 -65.57 -38.12
CA ALA A 139 -5.21 -66.72 -38.07
C ALA A 139 -4.62 -66.99 -36.66
N GLY A 140 -4.95 -66.17 -35.66
CA GLY A 140 -4.55 -66.38 -34.27
C GLY A 140 -3.21 -65.75 -33.86
N TYR A 141 -2.64 -64.87 -34.68
CA TYR A 141 -1.43 -64.13 -34.29
C TYR A 141 -1.73 -63.10 -33.20
N SER A 142 -0.77 -62.91 -32.28
CA SER A 142 -0.89 -61.89 -31.24
C SER A 142 -0.75 -60.48 -31.81
N ILE A 143 -1.33 -59.48 -31.12
CA ILE A 143 -1.26 -58.08 -31.54
C ILE A 143 0.21 -57.61 -31.65
N GLU A 144 1.10 -58.09 -30.78
CA GLU A 144 2.53 -57.73 -30.84
C GLU A 144 3.23 -58.34 -32.07
N GLU A 145 2.87 -59.56 -32.47
CA GLU A 145 3.42 -60.23 -33.66
C GLU A 145 2.94 -59.55 -34.94
N ILE A 146 1.66 -59.19 -35.00
CA ILE A 146 1.07 -58.47 -36.13
C ILE A 146 1.71 -57.09 -36.28
N ALA A 147 1.90 -56.36 -35.18
CA ALA A 147 2.57 -55.06 -35.17
C ALA A 147 3.99 -55.14 -35.74
N LYS A 148 4.76 -56.17 -35.38
CA LYS A 148 6.09 -56.42 -35.94
C LYS A 148 6.05 -56.80 -37.41
N LEU A 149 5.08 -57.62 -37.84
CA LEU A 149 4.95 -58.10 -39.22
C LEU A 149 4.57 -56.98 -40.20
N VAL A 150 3.74 -56.03 -39.76
CA VAL A 150 3.22 -54.95 -40.60
C VAL A 150 4.06 -53.67 -40.47
N ASP A 151 5.11 -53.68 -39.64
CA ASP A 151 5.97 -52.54 -39.30
C ASP A 151 5.14 -51.33 -38.80
N ARG A 152 4.29 -51.61 -37.81
CA ARG A 152 3.35 -50.66 -37.22
C ARG A 152 3.36 -50.76 -35.70
N THR A 153 2.80 -49.74 -35.06
CA THR A 153 2.69 -49.74 -33.60
C THR A 153 1.57 -50.68 -33.13
N ILE A 154 1.70 -51.20 -31.91
CA ILE A 154 0.69 -52.06 -31.27
C ILE A 154 -0.66 -51.33 -31.19
N GLU A 155 -0.64 -50.02 -30.92
CA GLU A 155 -1.84 -49.18 -30.83
C GLU A 155 -2.57 -49.05 -32.18
N GLU A 156 -1.84 -48.88 -33.29
CA GLU A 156 -2.41 -48.84 -34.63
C GLU A 156 -3.06 -50.17 -35.02
N VAL A 157 -2.41 -51.30 -34.69
CA VAL A 157 -2.97 -52.63 -34.95
C VAL A 157 -4.20 -52.90 -34.09
N ARG A 158 -4.15 -52.59 -32.79
CA ARG A 158 -5.31 -52.73 -31.88
C ARG A 158 -6.49 -51.92 -32.38
N HIS A 159 -6.27 -50.66 -32.79
CA HIS A 159 -7.33 -49.82 -33.30
C HIS A 159 -7.95 -50.34 -34.61
N VAL A 160 -7.18 -50.94 -35.51
CA VAL A 160 -7.74 -51.56 -36.74
C VAL A 160 -8.63 -52.75 -36.40
N LEU A 161 -8.26 -53.54 -35.39
CA LEU A 161 -9.05 -54.69 -34.94
C LEU A 161 -10.29 -54.26 -34.12
N ASP A 162 -10.18 -53.21 -33.30
CA ASP A 162 -11.28 -52.66 -32.50
C ASP A 162 -12.28 -51.86 -33.37
N GLY A 163 -11.81 -51.28 -34.48
CA GLY A 163 -12.61 -50.46 -35.40
C GLY A 163 -13.44 -51.24 -36.44
N ASP A 164 -13.24 -52.56 -36.57
CA ASP A 164 -13.92 -53.45 -37.53
C ASP A 164 -15.13 -54.19 -36.91
N HIS A 165 -15.74 -53.64 -35.84
CA HIS A 165 -17.07 -54.05 -35.36
C HIS A 165 -18.23 -53.12 -35.76
N PRO A 166 -18.45 -52.80 -37.05
CA PRO A 166 -19.79 -52.57 -37.56
C PRO A 166 -20.36 -53.89 -38.12
N ASP A 167 -21.54 -54.30 -37.65
CA ASP A 167 -22.46 -55.26 -38.31
C ASP A 167 -22.66 -56.67 -37.72
N GLU A 168 -22.54 -56.87 -36.39
CA GLU A 168 -23.01 -58.12 -35.74
C GLU A 168 -24.14 -57.94 -34.71
N GLN A 169 -25.02 -56.93 -34.90
CA GLN A 169 -26.24 -56.75 -34.08
C GLN A 169 -27.51 -56.35 -34.87
N ALA A 170 -27.63 -56.72 -36.14
CA ALA A 170 -28.90 -56.56 -36.88
C ALA A 170 -29.24 -57.80 -37.69
N ALA A 171 -29.60 -58.88 -37.00
CA ALA A 171 -30.33 -60.02 -37.54
C ALA A 171 -31.38 -60.48 -36.52
#